data_AF-A0AAD5UBN7-F1
#
_entry.id   AF-A0AAD5UBN7-F1
#
_cell.length_a   1.000
_cell.length_b   1.000
_cell.length_c   1.000
_cell.angle_alpha   90.00
_cell.angle_beta   90.00
_cell.angle_gamma   90.00
#
_symmetry.space_group_name_H-M   'P 1'
#
loop_
_entity.id
_entity.type
_entity.pdbx_description
1 polymer ?
#
loop_
_entity_poly.entity_id
_entity_poly.type
_entity_poly.pdbx_seq_one_letter_code
_entity_poly.pdbx_strand_id
1 'polypeptide(L)'
;MMLHSIALIAGTVLAHATINPPVTNSAYAAFIVRVPHGCNSTNTLQVTVQIPKGVTSVKPKKIYGWRLLTSTRNLDTPITSESGAVITTEIDSVTWTDGNLPDSEFEEFPLSVKLPFPATDGTKFYFPVIQQCVVGSNNWTQIPGPGVPLQFPAPSLVAMANNTLVQFNGTFVQAQMQSVKSLSKSYSYSLAIQSIFLMMAL
;
A
#
# COMPACT_ATOMS: atom_id res chain seq x y z
N MET A 1 -29.72 -43.51 -20.86
CA MET A 1 -29.30 -42.10 -21.03
C MET A 1 -28.88 -41.60 -19.66
N MET A 2 -27.57 -41.50 -19.38
CA MET A 2 -27.08 -40.99 -18.10
C MET A 2 -27.04 -39.45 -18.15
N LEU A 3 -27.91 -38.79 -17.38
CA LEU A 3 -27.84 -37.34 -17.15
C LEU A 3 -26.60 -37.06 -16.30
N HIS A 4 -25.59 -36.41 -16.89
CA HIS A 4 -24.45 -35.89 -16.15
C HIS A 4 -24.85 -34.53 -15.57
N SER A 5 -25.04 -34.46 -14.26
CA SER A 5 -25.22 -33.21 -13.53
C SER A 5 -23.90 -32.44 -13.52
N ILE A 6 -23.80 -31.40 -14.34
CA ILE A 6 -22.70 -30.43 -14.28
C ILE A 6 -23.00 -29.49 -13.10
N ALA A 7 -22.28 -29.67 -11.99
CA ALA A 7 -22.27 -28.71 -10.89
C ALA A 7 -21.46 -27.48 -11.33
N LEU A 8 -22.14 -26.38 -11.64
CA LEU A 8 -21.50 -25.07 -11.78
C LEU A 8 -20.91 -24.66 -10.43
N ILE A 9 -19.59 -24.66 -10.33
CA ILE A 9 -18.89 -23.99 -9.23
C ILE A 9 -19.03 -22.49 -9.50
N ALA A 10 -20.00 -21.84 -8.83
CA ALA A 10 -20.13 -20.39 -8.86
C ALA A 10 -18.86 -19.79 -8.24
N GLY A 11 -17.98 -19.25 -9.09
CA GLY A 11 -16.84 -18.47 -8.63
C GLY A 11 -17.36 -17.28 -7.82
N THR A 12 -16.73 -16.98 -6.68
CA THR A 12 -17.00 -15.76 -5.93
C THR A 12 -16.70 -14.58 -6.84
N VAL A 13 -17.74 -13.89 -7.32
CA VAL A 13 -17.60 -12.63 -8.05
C VAL A 13 -16.92 -11.66 -7.09
N LEU A 14 -15.72 -11.18 -7.43
CA LEU A 14 -14.97 -10.22 -6.62
C LEU A 14 -15.66 -8.85 -6.69
N ALA A 15 -16.58 -8.60 -5.76
CA ALA A 15 -17.35 -7.34 -5.65
C ALA A 15 -16.66 -6.26 -4.80
N HIS A 16 -15.45 -6.53 -4.29
CA HIS A 16 -14.74 -5.59 -3.40
C HIS A 16 -13.80 -4.67 -4.17
N ALA A 17 -13.62 -3.45 -3.66
CA ALA A 17 -12.53 -2.60 -4.10
C ALA A 17 -11.17 -3.27 -3.83
N THR A 18 -10.22 -3.10 -4.75
CA THR A 18 -8.89 -3.75 -4.66
C THR A 18 -7.78 -2.75 -4.93
N ILE A 19 -6.55 -3.09 -4.50
CA ILE A 19 -5.33 -2.37 -4.85
C ILE A 19 -4.47 -3.22 -5.78
N ASN A 20 -3.97 -2.64 -6.87
CA ASN A 20 -3.05 -3.27 -7.81
C ASN A 20 -1.87 -2.33 -8.18
N PRO A 21 -0.61 -2.77 -8.07
CA PRO A 21 -0.17 -4.01 -7.43
C PRO A 21 -0.47 -4.00 -5.92
N PRO A 22 -0.80 -5.16 -5.30
CA PRO A 22 -1.13 -5.24 -3.88
C PRO A 22 0.10 -5.21 -2.97
N VAL A 23 1.31 -5.22 -3.53
CA VAL A 23 2.58 -5.27 -2.80
C VAL A 23 3.55 -4.23 -3.37
N THR A 24 4.35 -3.60 -2.51
CA THR A 24 5.45 -2.72 -2.87
C THR A 24 6.67 -2.96 -1.97
N ASN A 25 7.87 -2.77 -2.48
CA ASN A 25 9.12 -2.70 -1.71
C ASN A 25 9.74 -1.28 -1.75
N SER A 26 8.99 -0.30 -2.27
CA SER A 26 9.43 1.09 -2.45
C SER A 26 8.72 2.02 -1.47
N ALA A 27 9.46 3.00 -0.95
CA ALA A 27 8.90 4.11 -0.19
C ALA A 27 7.92 4.95 -1.04
N TYR A 28 8.24 5.17 -2.31
CA TYR A 28 7.31 5.77 -3.27
C TYR A 28 6.55 4.67 -4.00
N ALA A 29 5.30 4.46 -3.62
CA ALA A 29 4.45 3.45 -4.22
C ALA A 29 3.51 4.11 -5.24
N ALA A 30 3.33 3.45 -6.38
CA ALA A 30 2.30 3.79 -7.36
C ALA A 30 1.38 2.58 -7.51
N PHE A 31 0.08 2.79 -7.33
CA PHE A 31 -0.92 1.73 -7.36
C PHE A 31 -2.27 2.27 -7.83
N ILE A 32 -3.16 1.34 -8.14
CA ILE A 32 -4.51 1.60 -8.61
C ILE A 32 -5.48 1.06 -7.59
N VAL A 33 -6.44 1.89 -7.17
CA VAL A 33 -7.65 1.40 -6.51
C VAL A 33 -8.66 1.06 -7.60
N ARG A 34 -9.07 -0.20 -7.74
CA ARG A 34 -10.10 -0.61 -8.69
C ARG A 34 -11.44 -0.74 -7.99
N VAL A 35 -12.48 -0.08 -8.53
CA VAL A 35 -13.88 -0.27 -8.14
C VAL A 35 -14.56 -1.13 -9.21
N PRO A 36 -15.10 -2.32 -8.86
CA PRO A 36 -15.45 -3.33 -9.86
C PRO A 36 -16.79 -3.11 -10.58
N HIS A 37 -17.71 -2.35 -9.98
CA HIS A 37 -19.05 -2.07 -10.49
C HIS A 37 -19.68 -0.90 -9.73
N GLY A 38 -20.82 -0.42 -10.21
CA GLY A 38 -21.80 0.41 -9.49
C GLY A 38 -22.34 -0.22 -8.20
N CYS A 39 -23.35 0.36 -7.58
CA CYS A 39 -23.94 -0.23 -6.37
C CYS A 39 -25.46 -0.12 -6.40
N ASN A 40 -26.11 -1.15 -5.86
CA ASN A 40 -27.55 -1.39 -5.99
C ASN A 40 -28.04 -1.32 -7.45
N SER A 41 -27.23 -1.84 -8.39
CA SER A 41 -27.51 -1.78 -9.83
C SER A 41 -27.65 -0.37 -10.40
N THR A 42 -26.98 0.61 -9.76
CA THR A 42 -26.95 2.00 -10.21
C THR A 42 -25.52 2.52 -10.33
N ASN A 43 -25.36 3.56 -11.16
CA ASN A 43 -24.05 4.09 -11.50
C ASN A 43 -23.33 4.71 -10.28
N THR A 44 -22.02 4.54 -10.22
CA THR A 44 -21.17 5.26 -9.28
C THR A 44 -20.97 6.69 -9.76
N LEU A 45 -21.17 7.63 -8.86
CA LEU A 45 -20.98 9.06 -9.11
C LEU A 45 -19.72 9.61 -8.43
N GLN A 46 -19.30 8.97 -7.33
CA GLN A 46 -18.17 9.42 -6.54
C GLN A 46 -17.44 8.24 -5.90
N VAL A 47 -16.11 8.33 -5.87
CA VAL A 47 -15.23 7.43 -5.15
C VAL A 47 -14.27 8.27 -4.30
N THR A 48 -14.26 8.01 -3.01
CA THR A 48 -13.34 8.64 -2.06
C THR A 48 -12.40 7.59 -1.49
N VAL A 49 -11.10 7.84 -1.60
CA VAL A 49 -10.04 7.02 -0.99
C VAL A 49 -9.45 7.79 0.18
N GLN A 50 -9.53 7.21 1.38
CA GLN A 50 -8.92 7.76 2.58
C GLN A 50 -7.44 7.40 2.64
N ILE A 51 -6.61 8.37 3.01
CA ILE A 51 -5.16 8.23 3.10
C ILE A 51 -4.77 7.89 4.54
N PRO A 52 -4.06 6.77 4.80
CA PRO A 52 -3.61 6.41 6.14
C PRO A 52 -2.71 7.47 6.76
N LYS A 53 -2.74 7.60 8.10
CA LYS A 53 -1.78 8.44 8.82
C LYS A 53 -0.34 8.05 8.49
N GLY A 54 0.52 9.05 8.30
CA GLY A 54 1.92 8.86 7.95
C GLY A 54 2.19 8.59 6.46
N VAL A 55 1.16 8.36 5.64
CA VAL A 55 1.30 8.33 4.18
C VAL A 55 1.28 9.77 3.66
N THR A 56 2.36 10.15 2.99
CA THR A 56 2.61 11.54 2.54
C THR A 56 2.78 11.62 1.02
N SER A 57 3.05 12.82 0.49
CA SER A 57 3.30 13.05 -0.94
C SER A 57 2.25 12.43 -1.88
N VAL A 58 0.97 12.49 -1.48
CA VAL A 58 -0.13 11.88 -2.22
C VAL A 58 -0.39 12.63 -3.53
N LYS A 59 -0.30 11.90 -4.64
CA LYS A 59 -0.47 12.38 -6.00
C LYS A 59 -1.49 11.50 -6.74
N PRO A 60 -2.77 11.86 -6.73
CA PRO A 60 -3.78 11.18 -7.53
C PRO A 60 -3.69 11.54 -9.01
N LYS A 61 -4.05 10.61 -9.89
CA LYS A 61 -4.14 10.85 -11.32
C LYS A 61 -5.52 11.41 -11.68
N LYS A 62 -5.56 12.42 -12.55
CA LYS A 62 -6.80 12.90 -13.17
C LYS A 62 -7.36 11.82 -14.11
N ILE A 63 -8.66 11.59 -14.04
CA ILE A 63 -9.40 10.67 -14.91
C ILE A 63 -10.36 11.51 -15.76
N TYR A 64 -10.47 11.21 -17.04
CA TYR A 64 -11.41 11.91 -17.91
C TYR A 64 -12.85 11.67 -17.45
N GLY A 65 -13.69 12.70 -17.46
CA GLY A 65 -15.07 12.59 -16.97
C GLY A 65 -15.21 12.64 -15.43
N TRP A 66 -14.12 12.64 -14.67
CA TRP A 66 -14.16 12.77 -13.21
C TRP A 66 -13.50 14.09 -12.76
N ARG A 67 -14.12 14.78 -11.82
CA ARG A 67 -13.52 15.91 -11.11
C ARG A 67 -12.76 15.40 -9.89
N LEU A 68 -11.52 15.87 -9.74
CA LEU A 68 -10.61 15.46 -8.68
C LEU A 68 -10.59 16.50 -7.56
N LEU A 69 -10.82 16.06 -6.32
CA LEU A 69 -10.80 16.86 -5.10
C LEU A 69 -9.88 16.19 -4.06
N THR A 70 -9.29 16.98 -3.17
CA THR A 70 -8.49 16.50 -2.04
C THR A 70 -8.90 17.23 -0.77
N SER A 71 -9.07 16.51 0.33
CA SER A 71 -9.17 17.10 1.67
C SER A 71 -7.84 17.00 2.40
N THR A 72 -7.64 17.87 3.39
CA THR A 72 -6.47 17.84 4.26
C THR A 72 -6.87 17.66 5.71
N ARG A 73 -5.95 17.15 6.52
CA ARG A 73 -6.02 17.10 7.99
C ARG A 73 -4.76 17.70 8.60
N ASN A 74 -4.86 18.12 9.85
CA ASN A 74 -3.70 18.52 10.63
C ASN A 74 -2.82 17.31 10.95
N LEU A 75 -1.51 17.52 10.91
CA LEU A 75 -0.55 16.55 11.41
C LEU A 75 -0.55 16.55 12.93
N ASP A 76 -0.49 15.36 13.53
CA ASP A 76 -0.30 15.21 14.99
C ASP A 76 1.07 15.78 15.43
N THR A 77 2.06 15.74 14.54
CA THR A 77 3.39 16.35 14.74
C THR A 77 3.84 17.04 13.45
N PRO A 78 4.16 18.35 13.49
CA PRO A 78 4.69 19.04 12.31
C PRO A 78 5.97 18.39 11.79
N ILE A 79 6.13 18.36 10.46
CA ILE A 79 7.33 17.83 9.82
C ILE A 79 8.07 18.94 9.08
N THR A 80 9.39 18.88 9.04
CA THR A 80 10.21 19.81 8.24
C THR A 80 10.45 19.19 6.87
N SER A 81 10.09 19.90 5.81
CA SER A 81 10.36 19.50 4.42
C SER A 81 11.88 19.49 4.14
N GLU A 82 12.27 18.86 3.03
CA GLU A 82 13.65 18.91 2.53
C GLU A 82 14.13 20.34 2.24
N SER A 83 13.20 21.27 1.97
CA SER A 83 13.48 22.70 1.76
C SER A 83 13.47 23.53 3.05
N GLY A 84 13.27 22.91 4.22
CA GLY A 84 13.22 23.59 5.52
C GLY A 84 11.86 24.18 5.91
N ALA A 85 10.81 23.97 5.11
CA ALA A 85 9.46 24.46 5.42
C ALA A 85 8.78 23.57 6.46
N VAL A 86 8.12 24.17 7.44
CA VAL A 86 7.29 23.44 8.41
C VAL A 86 5.96 23.08 7.76
N ILE A 87 5.69 21.79 7.62
CA ILE A 87 4.45 21.23 7.12
C ILE A 87 3.61 20.83 8.33
N THR A 88 2.40 21.36 8.43
CA THR A 88 1.44 21.10 9.52
C THR A 88 0.20 20.36 9.06
N THR A 89 0.05 20.11 7.76
CA THR A 89 -1.10 19.41 7.19
C THR A 89 -0.68 18.33 6.20
N GLU A 90 -1.50 17.29 6.08
CA GLU A 90 -1.34 16.22 5.09
C GLU A 90 -2.68 15.95 4.37
N ILE A 91 -2.61 15.33 3.19
CA ILE A 91 -3.82 14.92 2.46
C ILE A 91 -4.51 13.82 3.26
N ASP A 92 -5.78 14.05 3.57
CA ASP A 92 -6.61 13.15 4.34
C ASP A 92 -7.38 12.18 3.45
N SER A 93 -7.91 12.69 2.34
CA SER A 93 -8.62 11.90 1.35
C SER A 93 -8.47 12.46 -0.05
N VAL A 94 -8.65 11.58 -1.04
CA VAL A 94 -8.78 11.93 -2.45
C VAL A 94 -10.16 11.50 -2.91
N THR A 95 -10.88 12.41 -3.57
CA THR A 95 -12.21 12.15 -4.11
C THR A 95 -12.24 12.40 -5.60
N TRP A 96 -12.68 11.40 -6.36
CA TRP A 96 -13.11 11.56 -7.74
C TRP A 96 -14.64 11.64 -7.74
N THR A 97 -15.20 12.74 -8.24
CA THR A 97 -16.64 13.02 -8.27
C THR A 97 -17.11 13.37 -9.69
N ASP A 98 -18.42 13.51 -9.85
CA ASP A 98 -19.09 13.79 -11.13
C ASP A 98 -18.88 12.68 -12.18
N GLY A 99 -18.47 11.49 -11.71
CA GLY A 99 -18.30 10.32 -12.53
C GLY A 99 -19.63 9.68 -12.92
N ASN A 100 -19.54 8.67 -13.77
CA ASN A 100 -20.69 7.92 -14.24
C ASN A 100 -20.25 6.49 -14.59
N LEU A 101 -19.79 5.73 -13.59
CA LEU A 101 -19.39 4.33 -13.78
C LEU A 101 -20.62 3.42 -13.72
N PRO A 102 -21.02 2.74 -14.81
CA PRO A 102 -22.15 1.81 -14.83
C PRO A 102 -21.95 0.59 -13.92
N ASP A 103 -23.05 -0.06 -13.54
CA ASP A 103 -23.01 -1.31 -12.76
C ASP A 103 -22.32 -2.47 -13.49
N SER A 104 -22.28 -2.45 -14.82
CA SER A 104 -21.67 -3.47 -15.65
C SER A 104 -20.19 -3.25 -15.97
N GLU A 105 -19.59 -2.17 -15.48
CA GLU A 105 -18.24 -1.73 -15.82
C GLU A 105 -17.40 -1.53 -14.56
N PHE A 106 -16.07 -1.52 -14.68
CA PHE A 106 -15.17 -1.16 -13.60
C PHE A 106 -14.42 0.14 -13.92
N GLU A 107 -13.94 0.85 -12.90
CA GLU A 107 -13.07 2.02 -13.06
C GLU A 107 -11.83 1.89 -12.16
N GLU A 108 -10.77 2.55 -12.57
CA GLU A 108 -9.48 2.55 -11.91
C GLU A 108 -9.10 3.95 -11.43
N PHE A 109 -8.69 4.06 -10.16
CA PHE A 109 -8.35 5.30 -9.49
C PHE A 109 -6.86 5.28 -9.07
N PRO A 110 -5.95 5.79 -9.92
CA PRO A 110 -4.51 5.67 -9.69
C PRO A 110 -4.00 6.71 -8.69
N LEU A 111 -3.12 6.25 -7.81
CA LEU A 111 -2.45 7.03 -6.76
C LEU A 111 -0.94 6.78 -6.80
N SER A 112 -0.17 7.81 -6.53
CA SER A 112 1.22 7.70 -6.09
C SER A 112 1.37 8.32 -4.72
N VAL A 113 2.02 7.63 -3.78
CA VAL A 113 2.17 8.06 -2.39
C VAL A 113 3.56 7.74 -1.87
N LYS A 114 3.96 8.41 -0.78
CA LYS A 114 5.14 8.09 0.02
C LYS A 114 4.70 7.39 1.31
N LEU A 115 5.06 6.12 1.44
CA LEU A 115 4.82 5.31 2.64
C LEU A 115 5.88 5.59 3.72
N PRO A 116 5.56 5.46 5.01
CA PRO A 116 6.56 5.32 6.08
C PRO A 116 7.54 4.19 5.76
N PHE A 117 8.84 4.48 5.76
CA PHE A 117 9.88 3.56 5.30
C PHE A 117 11.19 3.72 6.12
N PRO A 118 11.97 2.65 6.40
CA PRO A 118 11.75 1.24 6.05
C PRO A 118 10.53 0.63 6.73
N ALA A 119 9.74 -0.08 5.93
CA ALA A 119 8.62 -0.88 6.44
C ALA A 119 9.14 -2.23 6.94
N THR A 120 8.45 -2.79 7.93
CA THR A 120 8.63 -4.20 8.31
C THR A 120 7.98 -5.07 7.24
N ASP A 121 8.58 -6.22 6.89
CA ASP A 121 7.99 -7.14 5.92
C ASP A 121 6.53 -7.47 6.26
N GLY A 122 5.65 -7.29 5.29
CA GLY A 122 4.23 -7.56 5.43
C GLY A 122 3.43 -6.44 6.11
N THR A 123 4.01 -5.25 6.33
CA THR A 123 3.29 -4.08 6.87
C THR A 123 2.16 -3.71 5.92
N LYS A 124 0.92 -3.62 6.42
CA LYS A 124 -0.26 -3.30 5.61
C LYS A 124 -0.68 -1.85 5.80
N PHE A 125 -0.79 -1.13 4.70
CA PHE A 125 -1.43 0.17 4.64
C PHE A 125 -2.83 -0.01 4.04
N TYR A 126 -3.87 0.11 4.86
CA TYR A 126 -5.25 0.01 4.42
C TYR A 126 -5.72 1.35 3.87
N PHE A 127 -6.27 1.40 2.67
CA PHE A 127 -6.84 2.62 2.08
C PHE A 127 -8.36 2.45 2.03
N PRO A 128 -9.11 2.88 3.06
CA PRO A 128 -10.57 2.81 3.03
C PRO A 128 -11.14 3.50 1.79
N VAL A 129 -12.12 2.86 1.17
CA VAL A 129 -12.78 3.37 -0.04
C VAL A 129 -14.27 3.51 0.23
N ILE A 130 -14.81 4.69 -0.10
CA ILE A 130 -16.23 5.00 -0.03
C ILE A 130 -16.71 5.23 -1.47
N GLN A 131 -17.63 4.40 -1.92
CA GLN A 131 -18.32 4.53 -3.20
C GLN A 131 -19.72 5.07 -2.98
N GLN A 132 -20.04 6.17 -3.63
CA GLN A 132 -21.40 6.72 -3.68
C GLN A 132 -22.00 6.48 -5.07
N CYS A 133 -23.16 5.85 -5.10
CA CYS A 133 -23.92 5.63 -6.32
C CYS A 133 -25.16 6.52 -6.34
N VAL A 134 -25.89 6.47 -7.47
CA VAL A 134 -27.22 7.12 -7.57
C VAL A 134 -28.13 6.62 -6.44
N VAL A 135 -28.09 5.31 -6.15
CA VAL A 135 -28.83 4.70 -5.05
C VAL A 135 -27.88 3.96 -4.11
N GLY A 136 -27.72 4.50 -2.90
CA GLY A 136 -26.92 3.89 -1.84
C GLY A 136 -25.40 4.02 -2.04
N SER A 137 -24.66 3.22 -1.28
CA SER A 137 -23.19 3.27 -1.23
C SER A 137 -22.60 1.93 -0.85
N ASN A 138 -21.34 1.71 -1.24
CA ASN A 138 -20.49 0.66 -0.70
C ASN A 138 -19.33 1.29 0.07
N ASN A 139 -19.14 0.86 1.32
CA ASN A 139 -18.12 1.41 2.21
C ASN A 139 -17.08 0.33 2.53
N TRP A 140 -16.09 0.16 1.66
CA TRP A 140 -14.95 -0.74 1.88
C TRP A 140 -13.97 -0.11 2.86
N THR A 141 -14.36 -0.06 4.13
CA THR A 141 -13.64 0.63 5.19
C THR A 141 -13.26 -0.28 6.36
N GLN A 142 -13.70 -1.54 6.34
CA GLN A 142 -13.45 -2.47 7.44
C GLN A 142 -11.99 -2.93 7.44
N ILE A 143 -11.33 -2.83 8.59
CA ILE A 143 -9.96 -3.30 8.79
C ILE A 143 -10.01 -4.60 9.59
N PRO A 144 -9.27 -5.66 9.20
CA PRO A 144 -9.33 -6.96 9.86
C PRO A 144 -8.96 -6.89 11.35
N GLY A 145 -9.85 -7.39 12.20
CA GLY A 145 -9.52 -7.85 13.55
C GLY A 145 -9.22 -9.36 13.56
N PRO A 146 -8.74 -9.93 14.69
CA PRO A 146 -8.42 -11.35 14.78
C PRO A 146 -9.64 -12.25 14.46
N GLY A 147 -9.55 -13.07 13.42
CA GLY A 147 -10.51 -14.14 13.11
C GLY A 147 -11.86 -13.72 12.52
N VAL A 148 -12.05 -12.45 12.13
CA VAL A 148 -13.35 -11.96 11.65
C VAL A 148 -13.38 -11.84 10.13
N PRO A 149 -14.29 -12.53 9.42
CA PRO A 149 -14.54 -12.29 8.00
C PRO A 149 -15.17 -10.91 7.82
N LEU A 150 -14.70 -10.16 6.82
CA LEU A 150 -15.17 -8.81 6.54
C LEU A 150 -16.06 -8.79 5.30
N GLN A 151 -17.19 -8.09 5.42
CA GLN A 151 -18.13 -7.91 4.31
C GLN A 151 -17.70 -6.77 3.38
N PHE A 152 -17.07 -5.72 3.92
CA PHE A 152 -16.58 -4.59 3.14
C PHE A 152 -15.14 -4.25 3.56
N PRO A 153 -14.18 -5.14 3.27
CA PRO A 153 -12.79 -4.94 3.65
C PRO A 153 -12.18 -3.76 2.92
N ALA A 154 -11.50 -2.87 3.64
CA ALA A 154 -10.67 -1.85 3.03
C ALA A 154 -9.54 -2.51 2.24
N PRO A 155 -9.29 -2.10 0.98
CA PRO A 155 -8.16 -2.63 0.23
C PRO A 155 -6.85 -2.20 0.91
N SER A 156 -5.83 -3.05 0.81
CA SER A 156 -4.53 -2.80 1.45
C SER A 156 -3.38 -2.90 0.46
N LEU A 157 -2.41 -2.00 0.60
CA LEU A 157 -1.09 -2.13 0.00
C LEU A 157 -0.14 -2.74 1.05
N VAL A 158 0.49 -3.85 0.71
CA VAL A 158 1.48 -4.51 1.57
C VAL A 158 2.87 -3.97 1.25
N ALA A 159 3.52 -3.37 2.21
CA ALA A 159 4.91 -2.97 2.11
C ALA A 159 5.84 -4.10 2.58
N MET A 160 6.87 -4.35 1.78
CA MET A 160 7.99 -5.22 2.10
C MET A 160 9.20 -4.35 2.44
N ALA A 161 10.13 -4.90 3.21
CA ALA A 161 11.40 -4.26 3.45
C ALA A 161 12.12 -4.01 2.11
N ASN A 162 12.65 -2.80 1.93
CA ASN A 162 13.51 -2.52 0.79
C ASN A 162 14.87 -3.12 1.14
N ASN A 163 15.10 -4.34 0.70
CA ASN A 163 16.42 -4.94 0.82
C ASN A 163 17.33 -4.21 -0.16
N THR A 164 17.94 -3.13 0.30
CA THR A 164 19.07 -2.51 -0.38
C THR A 164 20.12 -3.60 -0.58
N LEU A 165 20.42 -3.90 -1.84
CA LEU A 165 21.60 -4.69 -2.17
C LEU A 165 22.81 -3.88 -1.72
N VAL A 166 23.54 -4.40 -0.75
CA VAL A 166 24.79 -3.77 -0.32
C VAL A 166 25.89 -4.40 -1.17
N GLN A 167 26.74 -3.56 -1.77
CA GLN A 167 27.94 -4.03 -2.46
C GLN A 167 28.99 -4.41 -1.42
N PHE A 168 29.45 -5.67 -1.46
CA PHE A 168 30.58 -6.15 -0.68
C PHE A 168 31.59 -6.81 -1.64
N ASN A 169 32.79 -6.24 -1.76
CA ASN A 169 33.84 -6.70 -2.69
C ASN A 169 33.32 -6.98 -4.12
N GLY A 170 32.55 -6.05 -4.68
CA GLY A 170 32.02 -6.18 -6.05
C GLY A 170 30.87 -7.18 -6.21
N THR A 171 30.41 -7.81 -5.12
CA THR A 171 29.25 -8.71 -5.11
C THR A 171 28.06 -8.02 -4.46
N PHE A 172 26.89 -8.07 -5.11
CA PHE A 172 25.65 -7.61 -4.51
C PHE A 172 25.13 -8.68 -3.54
N VAL A 173 25.02 -8.32 -2.26
CA VAL A 173 24.42 -9.19 -1.23
C VAL A 173 23.11 -8.59 -0.72
N GLN A 174 22.09 -9.44 -0.59
CA GLN A 174 20.83 -9.08 0.02
C GLN A 174 21.06 -8.91 1.54
N ALA A 175 21.04 -7.66 2.02
CA ALA A 175 21.10 -7.41 3.45
C ALA A 175 19.77 -7.84 4.11
N GLN A 176 19.67 -9.10 4.53
CA GLN A 176 18.62 -9.51 5.44
C GLN A 176 18.96 -8.98 6.84
N MET A 177 18.10 -8.11 7.37
CA MET A 177 18.26 -7.38 8.63
C MET A 177 18.43 -8.28 9.87
N GLN A 178 18.27 -9.60 9.73
CA GLN A 178 18.48 -10.59 10.80
C GLN A 178 19.95 -10.98 11.03
N SER A 179 20.88 -10.70 10.11
CA SER A 179 22.27 -11.18 10.23
C SER A 179 23.29 -10.12 10.69
N VAL A 180 22.95 -8.83 10.73
CA VAL A 180 23.91 -7.74 11.00
C VAL A 180 24.56 -7.85 12.39
N LYS A 181 23.83 -8.35 13.40
CA LYS A 181 24.38 -8.64 14.74
C LYS A 181 25.35 -9.83 14.76
N SER A 182 25.15 -10.81 13.87
CA SER A 182 26.08 -11.95 13.74
C SER A 182 27.35 -11.55 12.98
N LEU A 183 27.19 -10.71 11.95
CA LEU A 183 28.28 -10.19 11.13
C LEU A 183 29.20 -9.26 11.94
N SER A 184 28.66 -8.32 12.72
CA SER A 184 29.48 -7.44 13.56
C SER A 184 30.32 -8.22 14.57
N LYS A 185 29.77 -9.30 15.15
CA LYS A 185 30.52 -10.21 16.04
C LYS A 185 31.65 -10.90 15.27
N SER A 186 31.39 -11.49 14.11
CA SER A 186 32.42 -12.18 13.32
C SER A 186 33.53 -11.25 12.80
N TYR A 187 33.23 -9.99 12.46
CA TYR A 187 34.26 -9.00 12.09
C TYR A 187 35.13 -8.58 13.28
N SER A 188 34.54 -8.41 14.47
CA SER A 188 35.32 -8.15 15.69
C SER A 188 36.26 -9.31 16.03
N TYR A 189 35.84 -10.56 15.82
CA TYR A 189 36.71 -11.73 16.01
C TYR A 189 37.83 -11.81 14.96
N SER A 190 37.56 -11.51 13.69
CA SER A 190 38.56 -11.56 12.62
C SER A 190 39.67 -10.51 12.79
N LEU A 191 39.31 -9.27 13.16
CA LEU A 191 40.28 -8.19 13.41
C LEU A 191 41.12 -8.47 14.66
N ALA A 192 40.52 -9.06 15.70
CA ALA A 192 41.26 -9.48 16.89
C ALA A 192 42.29 -10.59 16.58
N ILE A 193 41.94 -11.57 15.73
CA ILE A 193 42.85 -12.67 15.36
C ILE A 193 44.01 -12.18 14.47
N GLN A 194 43.76 -11.25 13.53
CA GLN A 194 44.82 -10.65 12.71
C GLN A 194 45.79 -9.80 13.53
N SER A 195 45.31 -9.15 14.60
CA SER A 195 46.15 -8.36 15.51
C SER A 195 47.04 -9.25 16.39
N ILE A 196 46.52 -10.41 16.82
CA ILE A 196 47.25 -11.37 17.66
C ILE A 196 48.36 -12.07 16.87
N PHE A 197 48.11 -12.44 15.60
CA PHE A 197 49.13 -13.03 14.74
C PHE A 197 50.29 -12.09 14.41
N LEU A 198 50.06 -10.76 14.44
CA LEU A 198 51.11 -9.77 14.18
C LEU A 198 51.98 -9.46 15.41
N MET A 199 51.51 -9.78 16.63
CA MET A 199 52.28 -9.56 17.88
C MET A 199 53.10 -10.77 18.32
N MET A 200 52.97 -11.93 17.66
CA MET A 200 53.78 -13.14 17.94
C MET A 200 54.94 -13.33 16.94
N ALA A 201 55.18 -12.36 16.07
CA ALA A 201 56.23 -12.39 15.04
C ALA A 201 57.35 -11.36 15.27
N LEU A 202 57.54 -10.90 16.51
CA LEU A 202 58.67 -10.06 16.94
C LEU A 202 59.43 -10.76 18.08
#